data_AF-A0A3N5WY04-F1
#
_entry.id   AF-A0A3N5WY04-F1
#
_cell.length_a   1.000
_cell.length_b   1.000
_cell.length_c   1.000
_cell.angle_alpha   90.00
_cell.angle_beta   90.00
_cell.angle_gamma   90.00
#
_symmetry.space_group_name_H-M   'P 1'
#
loop_
_entity.id
_entity.type
_entity.pdbx_description
1 polymer ?
#
loop_
_entity_poly.entity_id
_entity_poly.type
_entity_poly.pdbx_seq_one_letter_code
_entity_poly.pdbx_strand_id
1 'polypeptide(L)' 'MQRPLFIVNPESAGGGAGRRWPTEVLPRLTARFPDARWVLTRAAGQAAALAARARSQGAGTVVAVG' A
#
# COMPACT_ATOMS: atom_id res chain seq x y z
N MET A 1 14.41 11.65 -2.98
CA MET A 1 12.93 11.66 -2.89
C MET A 1 12.50 10.60 -1.90
N GLN A 2 11.55 10.89 -1.00
CA GLN A 2 11.10 9.91 0.00
C GLN A 2 10.22 8.85 -0.69
N ARG A 3 10.48 7.57 -0.39
CA ARG A 3 9.85 6.43 -1.08
C ARG A 3 8.44 6.21 -0.52
N PRO A 4 7.37 6.26 -1.33
CA PRO A 4 6.02 6.03 -0.84
C PRO A 4 5.83 4.57 -0.42
N LEU A 5 5.16 4.36 0.71
CA LEU A 5 4.66 3.06 1.15
C LEU A 5 3.15 2.97 0.89
N PHE A 6 2.74 1.96 0.14
CA PHE A 6 1.34 1.63 -0.12
C PHE A 6 0.89 0.50 0.82
N ILE A 7 -0.12 0.76 1.63
CA ILE A 7 -0.73 -0.22 2.53
C ILE A 7 -2.07 -0.60 1.92
N VAL A 8 -2.19 -1.84 1.46
CA VAL A 8 -3.30 -2.29 0.64
C VAL A 8 -4.16 -3.26 1.43
N ASN A 9 -5.45 -2.97 1.53
CA ASN A 9 -6.42 -3.94 2.03
C ASN A 9 -7.05 -4.72 0.85
N PRO A 10 -6.63 -5.97 0.61
CA PRO A 10 -7.10 -6.74 -0.54
C PRO A 10 -8.60 -7.03 -0.48
N GLU A 11 -9.20 -7.08 0.71
CA GLU A 11 -10.61 -7.39 0.94
C GLU A 11 -11.56 -6.22 0.64
N SER A 12 -11.02 -5.01 0.47
CA SER A 12 -11.84 -3.84 0.16
C SER A 12 -12.55 -3.97 -1.19
N ALA A 13 -13.70 -3.30 -1.31
CA ALA A 13 -14.60 -3.43 -2.45
C ALA A 13 -14.97 -4.90 -2.78
N GLY A 14 -15.21 -5.73 -1.74
CA GLY A 14 -15.55 -7.15 -1.92
C GLY A 14 -14.44 -7.96 -2.58
N GLY A 15 -13.19 -7.75 -2.14
CA GLY A 15 -12.00 -8.36 -2.75
C GLY A 15 -11.55 -7.71 -4.06
N GLY A 16 -12.22 -6.64 -4.50
CA GLY A 16 -11.91 -5.95 -5.75
C GLY A 16 -10.51 -5.32 -5.74
N ALA A 17 -10.10 -4.76 -4.61
CA ALA A 17 -8.76 -4.22 -4.44
C ALA A 17 -7.68 -5.30 -4.61
N GLY A 18 -7.87 -6.48 -4.01
CA GLY A 18 -6.95 -7.61 -4.14
C GLY A 18 -6.82 -8.15 -5.56
N ARG A 19 -7.89 -8.10 -6.36
CA ARG A 19 -7.87 -8.49 -7.78
C ARG A 19 -7.15 -7.47 -8.66
N ARG A 20 -7.49 -6.19 -8.50
CA ARG A 20 -7.01 -5.09 -9.36
C ARG A 20 -5.60 -4.61 -9.00
N TRP A 21 -5.21 -4.73 -7.74
CA TRP A 21 -3.90 -4.29 -7.27
C TRP A 21 -2.73 -4.90 -8.08
N PRO A 22 -2.55 -6.23 -8.14
CA PRO A 22 -1.41 -6.81 -8.84
C PRO A 22 -1.48 -6.68 -10.36
N THR A 23 -2.69 -6.60 -10.93
CA THR A 23 -2.92 -6.69 -12.39
C THR A 23 -3.05 -5.34 -13.07
N GLU A 24 -3.65 -4.34 -12.44
CA GLU A 24 -3.92 -3.02 -13.03
C GLU A 24 -3.08 -1.92 -12.39
N VAL A 25 -3.02 -1.88 -11.06
CA VAL A 25 -2.48 -0.75 -10.31
C VAL A 25 -0.97 -0.86 -10.17
N LEU A 26 -0.47 -2.01 -9.71
CA LEU A 26 0.94 -2.22 -9.42
C LEU A 26 1.84 -1.99 -10.64
N PRO A 27 1.54 -2.46 -11.86
CA PRO A 27 2.39 -2.20 -13.03
C PRO A 27 2.49 -0.71 -13.38
N ARG A 28 1.39 0.04 -13.25
CA ARG A 28 1.36 1.49 -13.50
C ARG A 28 2.09 2.25 -12.42
N LEU A 29 1.93 1.81 -11.16
CA LEU A 29 2.61 2.38 -10.02
C LEU A 29 4.12 2.23 -10.15
N THR A 30 4.62 1.03 -10.43
CA THR A 30 6.06 0.77 -10.54
C THR A 30 6.68 1.43 -11.78
N ALA A 31 5.92 1.60 -12.87
CA ALA A 31 6.35 2.39 -14.02
C ALA A 31 6.58 3.87 -13.68
N ARG A 32 5.75 4.46 -12.80
CA ARG A 32 5.87 5.87 -12.39
C ARG A 32 6.77 6.09 -11.18
N PHE A 33 6.79 5.13 -10.26
CA PHE A 33 7.51 5.15 -8.99
C PHE A 33 8.25 3.82 -8.81
N PRO A 34 9.43 3.65 -9.43
CA PRO A 34 10.18 2.39 -9.39
C PRO A 34 10.57 1.94 -7.98
N ASP A 35 10.76 2.90 -7.06
CA ASP A 35 11.13 2.65 -5.67
C ASP A 35 9.93 2.55 -4.71
N ALA A 36 8.69 2.54 -5.24
CA ALA A 36 7.51 2.37 -4.41
C ALA A 36 7.53 1.03 -3.68
N ARG A 37 7.18 1.04 -2.39
CA ARG A 37 7.03 -0.17 -1.58
C ARG A 37 5.55 -0.41 -1.31
N TRP A 38 5.15 -1.67 -1.17
CA TRP A 38 3.78 -2.00 -0.79
C TRP A 38 3.73 -3.18 0.18
N VAL A 39 2.61 -3.26 0.90
CA VAL A 39 2.31 -4.35 1.84
C VAL A 39 0.80 -4.59 1.86
N LEU A 40 0.41 -5.86 1.88
CA LEU A 40 -0.99 -6.25 2.05
C LEU A 40 -1.33 -6.37 3.53
N THR A 41 -2.48 -5.83 3.94
CA THR A 41 -3.05 -6.13 5.26
C THR A 41 -3.71 -7.51 5.26
N ARG A 42 -3.77 -8.11 6.44
CA ARG A 42 -4.30 -9.45 6.73
C ARG A 42 -5.37 -9.43 7.82
N ALA A 43 -5.45 -8.35 8.59
CA ALA A 43 -6.39 -8.20 9.69
C ALA A 43 -6.79 -6.74 9.90
N ALA A 44 -7.94 -6.55 10.56
CA ALA A 44 -8.38 -5.23 11.03
C ALA A 44 -7.33 -4.57 11.92
N GLY A 45 -7.21 -3.25 11.82
CA GLY A 45 -6.21 -2.47 12.58
C GLY A 45 -4.77 -2.55 12.05
N GLN A 46 -4.44 -3.52 11.18
CA GLN A 46 -3.07 -3.66 10.67
C GLN A 46 -2.64 -2.47 9.81
N ALA A 47 -3.56 -1.84 9.08
CA ALA A 47 -3.24 -0.64 8.29
C ALA A 47 -2.71 0.50 9.18
N ALA A 48 -3.35 0.73 10.33
CA ALA A 48 -2.92 1.73 11.30
C ALA A 48 -1.56 1.38 11.91
N ALA A 49 -1.35 0.10 12.28
CA ALA A 49 -0.06 -0.37 12.81
C ALA A 49 1.09 -0.19 11.81
N LEU A 50 0.85 -0.51 10.53
CA LEU A 50 1.83 -0.33 9.46
C LEU A 50 2.13 1.14 9.19
N ALA A 51 1.11 2.01 9.19
CA ALA A 51 1.27 3.44 9.01
C ALA A 51 2.07 4.08 10.16
N ALA A 52 1.79 3.69 11.41
CA ALA A 52 2.54 4.15 12.58
C ALA A 52 4.02 3.73 12.51
N ARG A 53 4.28 2.46 12.12
CA ARG A 53 5.65 1.96 11.90
C ARG A 53 6.36 2.69 10.77
N ALA A 54 5.68 2.95 9.65
CA ALA A 54 6.26 3.66 8.53
C ALA A 54 6.66 5.09 8.92
N ARG A 55 5.81 5.79 9.68
CA ARG A 55 6.12 7.10 10.24
C ARG A 55 7.34 7.05 11.15
N SER A 56 7.44 6.08 12.05
CA SER A 56 8.61 5.95 12.94
C SER A 56 9.91 5.60 12.19
N GLN A 57 9.79 5.03 10.98
CA GLN A 57 10.91 4.74 10.07
C GLN A 57 11.23 5.90 9.11
N GLY A 58 10.57 7.06 9.24
CA GLY A 58 10.84 8.23 8.42
C GLY A 58 10.21 8.19 7.02
N ALA A 59 9.12 7.44 6.83
CA ALA A 59 8.39 7.46 5.56
C ALA A 59 7.74 8.83 5.30
N GLY A 60 8.02 9.43 4.13
CA GLY A 60 7.47 10.73 3.74
C GLY A 60 6.08 10.70 3.16
N THR A 61 5.66 9.54 2.66
CA THR A 61 4.33 9.34 2.12
C THR A 61 3.89 7.92 2.41
N VAL A 62 2.73 7.80 3.04
CA VAL A 62 2.04 6.53 3.27
C VAL A 62 0.67 6.64 2.61
N VAL A 63 0.37 5.71 1.71
CA VAL A 63 -0.88 5.68 0.95
C VAL A 63 -1.68 4.46 1.40
N ALA A 64 -2.90 4.70 1.89
CA ALA A 64 -3.86 3.62 2.15
C ALA A 64 -4.62 3.29 0.87
N VAL A 65 -4.80 2.00 0.58
CA VAL A 65 -5.52 1.51 -0.60
C VAL A 65 -6.60 0.53 -0.16
N GLY A 66 -7.84 0.80 -0.56
CA GLY A 66 -9.02 -0.04 -0.39
C GLY A 66 -10.06 0.31 -1.45
#